data_AF-A0A2D7CAJ0-F1
#
_entry.id   AF-A0A2D7CAJ0-F1
#
_cell.length_a   1.000
_cell.length_b   1.000
_cell.length_c   1.000
_cell.angle_alpha   90.00
_cell.angle_beta   90.00
_cell.angle_gamma   90.00
#
_symmetry.space_group_name_H-M   'P 1'
#
loop_
_entity.id
_entity.type
_entity.pdbx_description
1 polymer ?
#
loop_
_entity_poly.entity_id
_entity_poly.type
_entity_poly.pdbx_seq_one_letter_code
_entity_poly.pdbx_strand_id
1 'polypeptide(L)'
;MVVVPEPPAASPWPLRIVVLGGVMLLSSFILFGSMGGTLNEAFDPRNTHVAEVSGGGEVLSDLRPVCHALYVTSDQAANATLLRSDGWSASGTALEESECRSEWEPMTVERGVLFVRVAAWDVEEAGEHLLQLEAGEDVDAWLVDVPAMEQGMLSSPWILTAFGLCTFGVLVLPVGLTLLFSERRRRGQRVMIVAANGQMQRMPPGAAEVFGAPARTPENDLPFDPVTGAYREAERPTQGVEGAPDGMLTTEQVYALMRGDIEGALPPEARPEGPRDPFVATSRQSAPTPAPSTPSEPVQKSPEPNKDWASWDDGP
;
A
#
# COMPACT_ATOMS: atom_id res chain seq x y z
N MET A 1 42.71 -1.45 -32.68
CA MET A 1 41.28 -1.82 -32.67
C MET A 1 40.73 -1.41 -31.33
N VAL A 2 39.81 -0.44 -31.30
CA VAL A 2 39.11 -0.07 -30.07
C VAL A 2 37.99 -1.09 -29.88
N VAL A 3 38.12 -1.93 -28.86
CA VAL A 3 37.04 -2.83 -28.43
C VAL A 3 35.98 -1.93 -27.80
N VAL A 4 34.84 -1.80 -28.47
CA VAL A 4 33.66 -1.12 -27.91
C VAL A 4 33.02 -2.09 -26.92
N PRO A 5 32.99 -1.80 -25.61
CA PRO A 5 32.24 -2.63 -24.68
C PRO A 5 30.75 -2.51 -24.99
N GLU A 6 30.09 -3.66 -25.15
CA GLU A 6 28.65 -3.73 -25.35
C GLU A 6 27.91 -3.05 -24.20
N PRO A 7 26.76 -2.40 -24.47
CA PRO A 7 25.98 -1.77 -23.42
C PRO A 7 25.52 -2.81 -22.39
N PRO A 8 25.46 -2.46 -21.09
CA PRO A 8 24.98 -3.38 -20.06
C PRO A 8 23.55 -3.82 -20.40
N ALA A 9 23.35 -5.13 -20.48
CA ALA A 9 22.07 -5.71 -20.81
C ALA A 9 20.99 -5.26 -19.82
N ALA A 10 19.87 -4.80 -20.38
CA ALA A 10 18.63 -4.55 -19.66
C ALA A 10 18.25 -5.74 -18.78
N SER A 11 17.89 -5.51 -17.51
CA SER A 11 17.31 -6.60 -16.72
C SER A 11 15.93 -6.95 -17.32
N PRO A 12 15.64 -8.23 -17.58
CA PRO A 12 14.35 -8.63 -18.16
C PRO A 12 13.23 -8.69 -17.12
N TRP A 13 13.54 -8.54 -15.83
CA TRP A 13 12.63 -8.78 -14.72
C TRP A 13 11.44 -7.81 -14.66
N PRO A 14 11.59 -6.49 -14.81
CA PRO A 14 10.45 -5.59 -14.79
C PRO A 14 9.44 -5.88 -15.89
N LEU A 15 9.92 -6.23 -17.09
CA LEU A 15 9.04 -6.61 -18.20
C LEU A 15 8.28 -7.91 -17.88
N ARG A 16 8.97 -8.91 -17.31
CA ARG A 16 8.34 -10.18 -16.90
C ARG A 16 7.24 -9.97 -15.85
N ILE A 17 7.48 -9.11 -14.87
CA ILE A 17 6.50 -8.78 -13.80
C ILE A 17 5.26 -8.10 -14.40
N VAL A 18 5.46 -7.14 -15.32
CA VAL A 18 4.35 -6.48 -16.03
C VAL A 18 3.56 -7.49 -16.87
N VAL A 19 4.23 -8.35 -17.62
CA VAL A 19 3.57 -9.38 -18.43
C VAL A 19 2.79 -10.35 -17.53
N LEU A 20 3.38 -10.79 -16.41
CA LEU A 20 2.71 -11.67 -15.45
C LEU A 20 1.43 -11.02 -14.90
N GLY A 21 1.52 -9.78 -14.40
CA GLY A 21 0.35 -9.05 -13.90
C GLY A 21 -0.71 -8.84 -14.98
N GLY A 22 -0.31 -8.54 -16.21
CA GLY A 22 -1.23 -8.40 -17.35
C GLY A 22 -1.94 -9.71 -17.72
N VAL A 23 -1.20 -10.83 -17.75
CA VAL A 23 -1.78 -12.16 -18.01
C VAL A 23 -2.75 -12.56 -16.90
N MET A 24 -2.41 -12.30 -15.64
CA MET A 24 -3.31 -12.56 -14.50
C MET A 24 -4.62 -11.77 -14.60
N LEU A 25 -4.55 -10.47 -14.88
CA LEU A 25 -5.75 -9.64 -15.07
C LEU A 25 -6.60 -10.10 -16.26
N LEU A 26 -5.96 -10.38 -17.40
CA LEU A 26 -6.67 -10.81 -18.61
C LEU A 26 -7.35 -12.16 -18.41
N SER A 27 -6.65 -13.13 -17.84
CA SER A 27 -7.22 -14.46 -17.56
C SER A 27 -8.33 -14.38 -16.52
N SER A 28 -8.19 -13.55 -15.49
CA SER A 28 -9.28 -13.29 -14.54
C SER A 28 -10.51 -12.71 -15.22
N PHE A 29 -10.35 -11.75 -16.13
CA PHE A 29 -11.46 -11.15 -16.85
C PHE A 29 -12.19 -12.18 -17.72
N ILE A 30 -11.44 -13.04 -18.42
CA ILE A 30 -12.00 -14.13 -19.22
C ILE A 30 -12.76 -15.13 -18.32
N LEU A 31 -12.18 -15.51 -17.18
CA LEU A 31 -12.82 -16.41 -16.23
C LEU A 31 -14.12 -15.82 -15.69
N PHE A 32 -14.11 -14.58 -15.19
CA PHE A 32 -15.34 -13.91 -14.72
C PHE A 32 -16.39 -13.79 -15.82
N GLY A 33 -16.01 -13.39 -17.03
CA GLY A 33 -16.92 -13.29 -18.16
C GLY A 33 -17.57 -14.64 -18.54
N SER A 34 -16.85 -15.74 -18.32
CA SER A 34 -17.38 -17.09 -18.58
C SER A 34 -18.34 -17.60 -17.49
N MET A 35 -18.38 -16.99 -16.31
CA MET A 35 -19.19 -17.40 -15.15
C MET A 35 -20.55 -16.70 -15.04
N GLY A 36 -20.98 -15.94 -16.06
CA GLY A 36 -22.13 -15.04 -15.98
C GLY A 36 -23.47 -15.68 -15.57
N GLY A 37 -23.64 -17.00 -15.70
CA GLY A 37 -24.84 -17.71 -15.21
C GLY A 37 -24.74 -18.15 -13.74
N THR A 38 -23.60 -18.69 -13.33
CA THR A 38 -23.45 -19.34 -12.02
C THR A 38 -23.49 -18.36 -10.86
N LEU A 39 -22.97 -17.14 -11.07
CA LEU A 39 -23.03 -16.10 -10.04
C LEU A 39 -24.48 -15.67 -9.80
N ASN A 40 -25.22 -15.38 -10.87
CA ASN A 40 -26.61 -14.96 -10.77
C ASN A 40 -27.49 -16.05 -10.17
N GLU A 41 -27.27 -17.33 -10.52
CA GLU A 41 -28.00 -18.45 -9.93
C GLU A 41 -27.78 -18.57 -8.41
N ALA A 42 -26.56 -18.29 -7.93
CA ALA A 42 -26.22 -18.30 -6.51
C ALA A 42 -26.76 -17.08 -5.73
N PHE A 43 -27.11 -16.00 -6.41
CA PHE A 43 -27.71 -14.79 -5.81
C PHE A 43 -29.21 -14.68 -6.07
N ASP A 44 -29.81 -15.68 -6.74
CA ASP A 44 -31.24 -15.72 -7.01
C ASP A 44 -31.96 -16.29 -5.78
N PRO A 45 -32.82 -15.52 -5.10
CA PRO A 45 -33.60 -15.98 -3.96
C PRO A 45 -34.42 -17.24 -4.28
N ARG A 46 -34.86 -17.39 -5.53
CA ARG A 46 -35.66 -18.55 -5.97
C ARG A 46 -34.88 -19.86 -5.90
N ASN A 47 -33.55 -19.81 -6.02
CA ASN A 47 -32.71 -21.00 -5.97
C ASN A 47 -32.05 -21.22 -4.61
N THR A 48 -31.95 -20.18 -3.79
CA THR A 48 -31.20 -20.17 -2.53
C THR A 48 -32.06 -20.03 -1.28
N HIS A 49 -33.39 -20.05 -1.43
CA HIS A 49 -34.31 -19.96 -0.31
C HIS A 49 -34.27 -21.19 0.61
N VAL A 50 -34.55 -20.93 1.88
CA VAL A 50 -34.82 -21.95 2.90
C VAL A 50 -36.31 -22.29 2.91
N ALA A 51 -37.16 -21.28 2.69
CA ALA A 51 -38.61 -21.42 2.66
C ALA A 51 -39.22 -20.54 1.57
N GLU A 52 -40.30 -21.03 0.97
CA GLU A 52 -41.15 -20.31 0.02
C GLU A 52 -42.54 -20.19 0.63
N VAL A 53 -43.12 -18.99 0.54
CA VAL A 53 -44.48 -18.72 1.03
C VAL A 53 -45.24 -17.91 -0.01
N SER A 54 -46.43 -18.39 -0.36
CA SER A 54 -47.38 -17.69 -1.22
C SER A 54 -48.23 -16.72 -0.38
N GLY A 55 -48.71 -15.64 -1.01
CA GLY A 55 -49.45 -14.57 -0.34
C GLY A 55 -50.72 -15.05 0.36
N GLY A 56 -50.92 -14.61 1.59
CA GLY A 56 -52.01 -15.05 2.46
C GLY A 56 -51.80 -16.44 3.06
N GLY A 57 -50.67 -17.08 2.78
CA GLY A 57 -50.26 -18.37 3.33
C GLY A 57 -49.39 -18.25 4.58
N GLU A 58 -49.20 -19.40 5.21
CA GLU A 58 -48.24 -19.59 6.30
C GLU A 58 -47.40 -20.84 6.05
N VAL A 59 -46.12 -20.78 6.39
CA VAL A 59 -45.19 -21.90 6.25
C VAL A 59 -44.37 -22.09 7.53
N LEU A 60 -44.25 -23.34 7.97
CA LEU A 60 -43.37 -23.75 9.06
C LEU A 60 -42.03 -24.16 8.46
N SER A 61 -40.93 -23.62 8.99
CA SER A 61 -39.58 -23.94 8.53
C SER A 61 -38.59 -23.93 9.68
N ASP A 62 -37.66 -24.89 9.66
CA ASP A 62 -36.59 -24.99 10.65
C ASP A 62 -35.46 -24.01 10.26
N LEU A 63 -35.31 -22.95 11.05
CA LEU A 63 -34.37 -21.88 10.80
C LEU A 63 -33.10 -22.07 11.62
N ARG A 64 -31.96 -21.82 10.96
CA ARG A 64 -30.65 -21.75 11.63
C ARG A 64 -30.52 -20.43 12.41
N PRO A 65 -29.66 -20.39 13.44
CA PRO A 65 -29.44 -19.21 14.25
C PRO A 65 -28.52 -18.21 13.52
N VAL A 66 -29.07 -17.59 12.49
CA VAL A 66 -28.42 -16.63 11.59
C VAL A 66 -29.44 -15.60 11.11
N CYS A 67 -28.98 -14.55 10.45
CA CYS A 67 -29.87 -13.56 9.86
C CYS A 67 -30.57 -14.11 8.60
N HIS A 68 -31.89 -14.07 8.62
CA HIS A 68 -32.74 -14.42 7.48
C HIS A 68 -33.39 -13.18 6.91
N ALA A 69 -33.42 -13.07 5.58
CA ALA A 69 -34.07 -11.97 4.87
C ALA A 69 -35.15 -12.51 3.94
N LEU A 70 -36.29 -11.82 3.90
CA LEU A 70 -37.39 -12.15 3.00
C LEU A 70 -37.38 -11.25 1.78
N TYR A 71 -37.42 -11.86 0.60
CA TYR A 71 -37.42 -11.16 -0.68
C TYR A 71 -38.71 -11.42 -1.45
N VAL A 72 -39.21 -10.37 -2.10
CA VAL A 72 -40.36 -10.40 -3.01
C VAL A 72 -39.97 -9.66 -4.30
N THR A 73 -40.65 -9.91 -5.42
CA THR A 73 -40.40 -9.14 -6.65
C THR A 73 -40.82 -7.68 -6.51
N SER A 74 -40.08 -6.76 -7.14
CA SER A 74 -40.23 -5.31 -6.96
C SER A 74 -41.59 -4.72 -7.35
N ASP A 75 -42.36 -5.45 -8.15
CA ASP A 75 -43.71 -5.09 -8.60
C ASP A 75 -44.79 -5.40 -7.56
N GLN A 76 -44.42 -6.08 -6.47
CA GLN A 76 -45.34 -6.56 -5.44
C GLN A 76 -44.96 -5.97 -4.07
N ALA A 77 -45.97 -5.71 -3.25
CA ALA A 77 -45.80 -5.29 -1.87
C ALA A 77 -46.34 -6.39 -0.96
N ALA A 78 -45.54 -6.74 0.04
CA ALA A 78 -45.91 -7.71 1.06
C ALA A 78 -45.48 -7.18 2.42
N ASN A 79 -46.15 -7.68 3.47
CA ASN A 79 -45.64 -7.58 4.83
C ASN A 79 -45.51 -9.00 5.37
N ALA A 80 -44.56 -9.24 6.25
CA ALA A 80 -44.33 -10.57 6.77
C ALA A 80 -44.07 -10.53 8.27
N THR A 81 -44.55 -11.55 8.97
CA THR A 81 -44.27 -11.74 10.38
C THR A 81 -43.69 -13.13 10.59
N LEU A 82 -42.66 -13.19 11.44
CA LEU A 82 -42.00 -14.44 11.81
C LEU A 82 -42.29 -14.72 13.28
N LEU A 83 -42.91 -15.87 13.55
CA LEU A 83 -43.24 -16.32 14.89
C LEU A 83 -42.44 -17.57 15.22
N ARG A 84 -41.93 -17.65 16.45
CA ARG A 84 -41.36 -18.91 16.94
C ARG A 84 -42.46 -19.94 17.17
N SER A 85 -42.21 -21.18 16.78
CA SER A 85 -43.13 -22.30 17.00
C SER A 85 -42.43 -23.45 17.71
N ASP A 86 -43.10 -24.04 18.70
CA ASP A 86 -42.57 -25.20 19.44
C ASP A 86 -43.18 -26.52 18.90
N GLY A 87 -43.56 -26.56 17.62
CA GLY A 87 -44.12 -27.73 16.91
C GLY A 87 -45.56 -28.13 17.27
N TRP A 88 -46.13 -27.66 18.38
CA TRP A 88 -47.51 -27.99 18.80
C TRP A 88 -48.47 -26.79 18.84
N SER A 89 -47.93 -25.58 18.95
CA SER A 89 -48.65 -24.32 18.80
C SER A 89 -47.68 -23.26 18.27
N ALA A 90 -48.20 -22.32 17.48
CA ALA A 90 -47.52 -21.04 17.24
C ALA A 90 -47.56 -20.23 18.55
N SER A 91 -46.78 -20.65 19.54
CA SER A 91 -46.60 -19.97 20.82
C SER A 91 -45.39 -19.07 20.71
N GLY A 92 -45.56 -17.92 20.08
CA GLY A 92 -44.47 -16.95 19.96
C GLY A 92 -45.00 -15.54 19.82
N THR A 93 -44.45 -14.62 20.59
CA THR A 93 -44.41 -13.21 20.19
C THR A 93 -43.70 -13.14 18.84
N ALA A 94 -44.21 -12.32 17.91
CA ALA A 94 -43.50 -12.06 16.66
C ALA A 94 -42.07 -11.59 16.97
N LEU A 95 -41.08 -12.14 16.26
CA LEU A 95 -39.72 -11.65 16.35
C LEU A 95 -39.69 -10.18 15.95
N GLU A 96 -38.93 -9.37 16.69
CA GLU A 96 -38.68 -8.00 16.26
C GLU A 96 -37.94 -8.01 14.92
N GLU A 97 -38.40 -7.17 14.01
CA GLU A 97 -37.72 -6.97 12.74
C GLU A 97 -36.37 -6.31 13.01
N SER A 98 -35.32 -6.87 12.42
CA SER A 98 -33.95 -6.42 12.59
C SER A 98 -33.30 -6.23 11.23
N GLU A 99 -32.51 -5.16 11.08
CA GLU A 99 -31.70 -5.02 9.87
C GLU A 99 -30.52 -5.99 9.90
N CYS A 100 -30.47 -6.93 8.94
CA CYS A 100 -29.27 -7.72 8.72
C CYS A 100 -28.10 -6.77 8.40
N ARG A 101 -26.93 -6.99 9.03
CA ARG A 101 -25.69 -6.22 8.76
C ARG A 101 -25.18 -6.32 7.31
N SER A 102 -25.75 -7.25 6.55
CA SER A 102 -25.39 -7.55 5.19
C SER A 102 -26.19 -6.66 4.22
N GLU A 103 -25.48 -5.85 3.43
CA GLU A 103 -26.06 -4.97 2.39
C GLU A 103 -26.20 -5.67 1.03
N TRP A 104 -26.15 -7.00 1.00
CA TRP A 104 -26.19 -7.72 -0.28
C TRP A 104 -27.58 -7.62 -0.93
N GLU A 105 -27.56 -7.26 -2.20
CA GLU A 105 -28.75 -7.24 -3.05
C GLU A 105 -28.81 -8.51 -3.91
N PRO A 106 -29.96 -9.18 -3.96
CA PRO A 106 -30.16 -10.36 -4.80
C PRO A 106 -30.06 -10.02 -6.30
N MET A 107 -29.61 -10.99 -7.09
CA MET A 107 -29.44 -10.86 -8.53
C MET A 107 -30.03 -12.07 -9.25
N THR A 108 -30.48 -11.88 -10.49
CA THR A 108 -31.00 -12.98 -11.32
C THR A 108 -30.54 -12.85 -12.76
N VAL A 109 -30.59 -13.97 -13.49
CA VAL A 109 -30.28 -14.05 -14.92
C VAL A 109 -31.39 -13.41 -15.76
N GLU A 110 -32.62 -13.38 -15.24
CA GLU A 110 -33.77 -12.80 -15.94
C GLU A 110 -33.67 -11.28 -15.99
N ARG A 111 -33.65 -10.73 -17.22
CA ARG A 111 -33.57 -9.28 -17.40
C ARG A 111 -34.84 -8.60 -16.90
N GLY A 112 -34.67 -7.66 -15.98
CA GLY A 112 -35.75 -6.78 -15.51
C GLY A 112 -36.54 -7.32 -14.32
N VAL A 113 -36.17 -8.49 -13.78
CA VAL A 113 -36.67 -8.94 -12.49
C VAL A 113 -35.75 -8.40 -11.41
N LEU A 114 -36.32 -7.63 -10.49
CA LEU A 114 -35.64 -7.11 -9.32
C LEU A 114 -36.36 -7.65 -8.09
N PHE A 115 -35.59 -8.00 -7.07
CA PHE A 115 -36.16 -8.39 -5.79
C PHE A 115 -35.91 -7.29 -4.77
N VAL A 116 -36.88 -7.08 -3.90
CA VAL A 116 -36.85 -6.10 -2.82
C VAL A 116 -36.95 -6.85 -1.50
N ARG A 117 -36.11 -6.47 -0.54
CA ARG A 117 -36.17 -6.99 0.82
C ARG A 117 -37.38 -6.39 1.53
N VAL A 118 -38.27 -7.25 1.99
CA VAL A 118 -39.50 -6.87 2.69
C VAL A 118 -39.27 -6.79 4.19
N ALA A 119 -38.60 -7.79 4.74
CA ALA A 119 -38.33 -7.91 6.17
C ALA A 119 -37.06 -8.72 6.40
N ALA A 120 -36.47 -8.59 7.58
CA ALA A 120 -35.33 -9.36 8.01
C ALA A 120 -35.38 -9.65 9.52
N TRP A 121 -34.84 -10.79 9.92
CA TRP A 121 -34.84 -11.25 11.31
C TRP A 121 -33.50 -11.91 11.66
N ASP A 122 -32.94 -11.54 12.81
CA ASP A 122 -31.82 -12.23 13.41
C ASP A 122 -32.34 -13.34 14.33
N VAL A 123 -32.13 -14.59 13.94
CA VAL A 123 -32.58 -15.74 14.70
C VAL A 123 -31.45 -16.15 15.65
N GLU A 124 -31.69 -16.07 16.96
CA GLU A 124 -30.66 -16.44 17.95
C GLU A 124 -30.61 -17.96 18.23
N GLU A 125 -31.76 -18.64 18.13
CA GLU A 125 -31.91 -20.05 18.46
C GLU A 125 -32.42 -20.86 17.27
N ALA A 126 -31.76 -21.99 17.01
CA ALA A 126 -32.21 -22.92 15.97
C ALA A 126 -33.59 -23.52 16.33
N GLY A 127 -34.50 -23.60 15.37
CA GLY A 127 -35.78 -24.27 15.57
C GLY A 127 -36.85 -23.93 14.53
N GLU A 128 -38.03 -24.50 14.72
CA GLU A 128 -39.19 -24.26 13.86
C GLU A 128 -39.76 -22.86 14.05
N HIS A 129 -39.84 -22.10 12.96
CA HIS A 129 -40.46 -20.80 12.92
C HIS A 129 -41.61 -20.82 11.91
N LEU A 130 -42.70 -20.15 12.25
CA LEU A 130 -43.85 -19.92 11.39
C LEU A 130 -43.69 -18.57 10.70
N LEU A 131 -43.55 -18.60 9.39
CA LEU A 131 -43.53 -17.41 8.54
C LEU A 131 -44.96 -17.18 8.00
N GLN A 132 -45.51 -15.99 8.27
CA GLN A 132 -46.81 -15.57 7.76
C GLN A 132 -46.63 -14.41 6.80
N LEU A 133 -47.21 -14.54 5.59
CA LEU A 133 -47.12 -13.52 4.54
C LEU A 133 -48.47 -12.81 4.37
N GLU A 134 -48.50 -11.52 4.70
CA GLU A 134 -49.63 -10.63 4.42
C GLU A 134 -49.45 -10.00 3.04
N ALA A 135 -49.93 -10.68 2.00
CA ALA A 135 -49.89 -10.22 0.61
C ALA A 135 -51.09 -10.80 -0.19
N GLY A 136 -51.26 -10.35 -1.44
CA GLY A 136 -52.24 -10.95 -2.37
C GLY A 136 -51.83 -12.37 -2.80
N GLU A 137 -52.79 -13.21 -3.15
CA GLU A 137 -52.59 -14.66 -3.43
C GLU A 137 -51.57 -14.96 -4.56
N ASP A 138 -51.30 -14.00 -5.46
CA ASP A 138 -50.34 -14.12 -6.57
C ASP A 138 -48.91 -13.64 -6.21
N VAL A 139 -48.63 -13.41 -4.93
CA VAL A 139 -47.34 -12.90 -4.43
C VAL A 139 -46.55 -14.05 -3.82
N ASP A 140 -45.41 -14.38 -4.41
CA ASP A 140 -44.47 -15.35 -3.85
C ASP A 140 -43.34 -14.62 -3.11
N ALA A 141 -43.03 -15.07 -1.90
CA ALA A 141 -41.92 -14.59 -1.12
C ALA A 141 -40.93 -15.71 -0.78
N TRP A 142 -39.65 -15.37 -0.82
CA TRP A 142 -38.55 -16.30 -0.59
C TRP A 142 -37.75 -15.88 0.62
N LEU A 143 -37.72 -16.76 1.63
CA LEU A 143 -36.92 -16.56 2.84
C LEU A 143 -35.52 -17.12 2.61
N VAL A 144 -34.50 -16.26 2.70
CA VAL A 144 -33.11 -16.59 2.38
C VAL A 144 -32.24 -16.45 3.62
N ASP A 145 -31.39 -17.44 3.82
CA ASP A 145 -30.30 -17.40 4.81
C ASP A 145 -29.15 -16.57 4.25
N VAL A 146 -28.96 -15.37 4.81
CA VAL A 146 -28.06 -14.37 4.24
C VAL A 146 -26.59 -14.83 4.29
N PRO A 147 -26.08 -15.34 5.43
CA PRO A 147 -24.72 -15.91 5.47
C PRO A 147 -24.53 -17.10 4.52
N ALA A 148 -25.54 -17.94 4.33
CA ALA A 148 -25.44 -19.07 3.40
C ALA A 148 -25.32 -18.61 1.94
N MET A 149 -26.06 -17.56 1.56
CA MET A 149 -25.96 -16.94 0.24
C MET A 149 -24.56 -16.38 0.00
N GLU A 150 -23.99 -15.64 0.96
CA GLU A 150 -22.62 -15.09 0.89
C GLU A 150 -21.57 -16.21 0.76
N GLN A 151 -21.73 -17.28 1.55
CA GLN A 151 -20.85 -18.45 1.49
C GLN A 151 -21.01 -19.21 0.16
N GLY A 152 -22.20 -19.23 -0.44
CA GLY A 152 -22.48 -19.84 -1.74
C GLY A 152 -21.56 -19.30 -2.83
N MET A 153 -21.35 -17.99 -2.89
CA MET A 153 -20.41 -17.36 -3.83
C MET A 153 -18.96 -17.80 -3.58
N LEU A 154 -18.53 -17.79 -2.31
CA LEU A 154 -17.17 -18.16 -1.91
C LEU A 154 -16.91 -19.67 -2.00
N SER A 155 -17.95 -20.49 -2.04
CA SER A 155 -17.82 -21.95 -2.15
C SER A 155 -17.26 -22.37 -3.50
N SER A 156 -17.47 -21.58 -4.56
CA SER A 156 -17.06 -21.96 -5.89
C SER A 156 -15.55 -21.74 -6.09
N PRO A 157 -14.76 -22.80 -6.39
CA PRO A 157 -13.31 -22.66 -6.58
C PRO A 157 -12.97 -21.70 -7.73
N TRP A 158 -13.83 -21.62 -8.75
CA TRP A 158 -13.62 -20.76 -9.90
C TRP A 158 -13.75 -19.27 -9.57
N ILE A 159 -14.73 -18.85 -8.77
CA ILE A 159 -14.85 -17.46 -8.33
C ILE A 159 -13.65 -17.09 -7.45
N LEU A 160 -13.25 -17.96 -6.52
CA LEU A 160 -12.09 -17.73 -5.67
C LEU A 160 -10.79 -17.58 -6.48
N THR A 161 -10.57 -18.46 -7.46
CA THR A 161 -9.38 -18.37 -8.32
C THR A 161 -9.40 -17.12 -9.19
N ALA A 162 -10.55 -16.74 -9.77
CA ALA A 162 -10.68 -15.53 -10.55
C ALA A 162 -10.46 -14.27 -9.68
N PHE A 163 -11.08 -14.21 -8.50
CA PHE A 163 -10.88 -13.10 -7.56
C PHE A 163 -9.42 -13.00 -7.09
N GLY A 164 -8.79 -14.12 -6.75
CA GLY A 164 -7.37 -14.16 -6.38
C GLY A 164 -6.48 -13.67 -7.53
N LEU A 165 -6.69 -14.17 -8.74
CA LEU A 165 -5.91 -13.79 -9.91
C LEU A 165 -6.07 -12.31 -10.27
N CYS A 166 -7.29 -11.77 -10.13
CA CYS A 166 -7.57 -10.35 -10.28
C CYS A 166 -6.79 -9.51 -9.27
N THR A 167 -6.93 -9.82 -7.97
CA THR A 167 -6.34 -9.05 -6.88
C THR A 167 -4.81 -9.08 -6.93
N PHE A 168 -4.21 -10.24 -7.17
CA PHE A 168 -2.77 -10.33 -7.42
C PHE A 168 -2.35 -9.57 -8.67
N GLY A 169 -3.14 -9.63 -9.75
CA GLY A 169 -2.90 -8.84 -10.96
C GLY A 169 -2.85 -7.34 -10.68
N VAL A 170 -3.83 -6.81 -9.93
CA VAL A 170 -3.92 -5.38 -9.56
C VAL A 170 -2.75 -4.96 -8.67
N LEU A 171 -2.23 -5.84 -7.82
CA LEU A 171 -1.08 -5.53 -6.96
C LEU A 171 0.27 -5.65 -7.70
N VAL A 172 0.42 -6.67 -8.56
CA VAL A 172 1.69 -6.96 -9.26
C VAL A 172 1.94 -5.98 -10.41
N LEU A 173 0.88 -5.58 -11.14
CA LEU A 173 1.01 -4.66 -12.28
C LEU A 173 1.64 -3.29 -11.92
N PRO A 174 1.21 -2.54 -10.89
CA PRO A 174 1.82 -1.27 -10.53
C PRO A 174 3.28 -1.43 -10.06
N VAL A 175 3.60 -2.52 -9.36
CA VAL A 175 4.99 -2.83 -8.98
C VAL A 175 5.85 -3.08 -10.22
N GLY A 176 5.35 -3.86 -11.19
CA GLY A 176 6.04 -4.07 -12.45
C GLY A 176 6.25 -2.77 -13.25
N LEU A 177 5.21 -1.93 -13.33
CA LEU A 177 5.25 -0.66 -14.05
C LEU A 177 6.23 0.34 -13.42
N THR A 178 6.26 0.44 -12.09
CA THR A 178 7.19 1.32 -11.38
C THR A 178 8.65 0.91 -11.61
N LEU A 179 8.95 -0.40 -11.54
CA LEU A 179 10.29 -0.93 -11.87
C LEU A 179 10.66 -0.66 -13.33
N LEU A 180 9.73 -0.90 -14.26
CA LEU A 180 9.97 -0.69 -15.69
C LEU A 180 10.21 0.79 -16.03
N PHE A 181 9.43 1.69 -15.42
CA PHE A 181 9.58 3.14 -15.60
C PHE A 181 10.86 3.65 -14.94
N SER A 182 11.22 3.15 -13.76
CA SER A 182 12.49 3.45 -13.08
C SER A 182 13.70 3.06 -13.93
N GLU A 183 13.69 1.86 -14.51
CA GLU A 183 14.76 1.45 -15.44
C GLU A 183 14.82 2.34 -16.69
N ARG A 184 13.67 2.66 -17.30
CA ARG A 184 13.63 3.56 -18.46
C ARG A 184 14.17 4.95 -18.12
N ARG A 185 13.84 5.48 -16.95
CA ARG A 185 14.35 6.78 -16.47
C ARG A 185 15.87 6.74 -16.25
N ARG A 186 16.39 5.68 -15.63
CA ARG A 186 17.84 5.48 -15.46
C ARG A 186 18.58 5.37 -16.79
N ARG A 187 17.98 4.75 -17.82
CA ARG A 187 18.57 4.68 -19.17
C ARG A 187 18.54 6.02 -19.93
N GLY A 188 17.61 6.91 -19.58
CA GLY A 188 17.52 8.27 -20.11
C GLY A 188 18.54 9.23 -19.49
N GLN A 189 18.89 9.04 -18.20
CA GLN A 189 20.00 9.72 -17.53
C GLN A 189 21.35 9.16 -17.98
N ARG A 190 21.71 9.45 -19.23
CA ARG A 190 23.09 9.27 -19.70
C ARG A 190 23.89 10.46 -19.18
N VAL A 191 24.86 10.22 -18.31
CA VAL A 191 25.78 11.26 -17.83
C VAL A 191 26.48 11.85 -19.06
N MET A 192 26.26 13.14 -19.31
CA MET A 192 26.91 13.89 -20.37
C MET A 192 28.16 14.52 -19.76
N ILE A 193 29.32 14.27 -20.37
CA ILE A 193 30.57 14.92 -19.96
C ILE A 193 30.85 16.03 -20.96
N VAL A 194 31.34 17.17 -20.47
CA VAL A 194 31.89 18.20 -21.35
C VAL A 194 33.31 17.77 -21.72
N ALA A 195 33.53 17.45 -22.99
CA ALA A 195 34.86 17.15 -23.50
C ALA A 195 35.73 18.43 -23.47
N ALA A 196 37.06 18.28 -23.49
CA ALA A 196 38.01 19.40 -23.39
C ALA A 196 37.85 20.49 -24.49
N ASN A 197 37.13 20.17 -25.56
CA ASN A 197 36.75 21.09 -26.65
C ASN A 197 35.41 21.83 -26.42
N GLY A 198 34.83 21.72 -25.22
CA GLY A 198 33.54 22.36 -24.87
C GLY A 198 32.30 21.66 -25.45
N GLN A 199 32.45 20.52 -26.15
CA GLN A 199 31.31 19.78 -26.67
C GLN A 199 30.78 18.75 -25.68
N MET A 200 29.45 18.65 -25.56
CA MET A 200 28.79 17.66 -24.73
C MET A 200 28.88 16.30 -25.41
N GLN A 201 29.72 15.39 -24.90
CA GLN A 201 29.84 14.04 -25.41
C GLN A 201 29.18 13.06 -24.45
N ARG A 202 28.47 12.09 -25.01
CA ARG A 202 27.86 11.01 -24.24
C ARG A 202 28.97 10.14 -23.66
N MET A 203 29.00 9.98 -22.33
CA MET A 203 29.99 9.11 -21.67
C MET A 203 29.86 7.68 -22.25
N PRO A 204 30.92 7.11 -22.85
CA PRO A 204 30.90 5.71 -23.21
C PRO A 204 30.78 4.85 -21.94
N PRO A 205 30.01 3.75 -21.96
CA PRO A 205 29.91 2.87 -20.81
C PRO A 205 31.33 2.38 -20.45
N GLY A 206 31.77 2.65 -19.21
CA GLY A 206 33.13 2.37 -18.72
C GLY A 206 34.07 3.59 -18.61
N ALA A 207 33.78 4.72 -19.26
CA ALA A 207 34.62 5.92 -19.11
C ALA A 207 34.49 6.61 -17.73
N ALA A 208 33.44 6.29 -16.96
CA ALA A 208 33.30 6.74 -15.57
C ALA A 208 34.45 6.24 -14.67
N GLU A 209 35.04 5.09 -14.99
CA GLU A 209 36.18 4.51 -14.27
C GLU A 209 37.51 5.19 -14.64
N VAL A 210 37.60 5.79 -15.83
CA VAL A 210 38.82 6.43 -16.34
C VAL A 210 38.97 7.88 -15.86
N PHE A 211 37.87 8.55 -15.52
CA PHE A 211 37.86 9.97 -15.14
C PHE A 211 37.84 10.24 -13.62
N GLY A 212 38.12 9.23 -12.78
CA GLY A 212 38.31 9.43 -11.34
C GLY A 212 37.07 9.95 -10.59
N ALA A 213 35.90 9.98 -11.22
CA ALA A 213 34.66 9.94 -10.45
C ALA A 213 34.66 8.61 -9.69
N PRO A 214 34.25 8.56 -8.41
CA PRO A 214 34.22 7.31 -7.66
C PRO A 214 33.17 6.39 -8.29
N ALA A 215 33.60 5.67 -9.33
CA ALA A 215 33.11 4.35 -9.63
C ALA A 215 33.21 3.59 -8.31
N ARG A 216 32.09 3.00 -7.92
CA ARG A 216 31.92 2.06 -6.80
C ARG A 216 33.28 1.68 -6.22
N THR A 217 33.54 2.13 -4.99
CA THR A 217 34.63 1.59 -4.19
C THR A 217 34.65 0.09 -4.44
N PRO A 218 35.75 -0.47 -4.99
CA PRO A 218 35.83 -1.91 -5.12
C PRO A 218 35.54 -2.47 -3.73
N GLU A 219 34.68 -3.49 -3.62
CA GLU A 219 34.35 -4.18 -2.37
C GLU A 219 35.60 -4.66 -1.59
N ASN A 220 36.79 -4.49 -2.16
CA ASN A 220 38.10 -4.74 -1.58
C ASN A 220 38.59 -3.71 -0.55
N ASP A 221 38.01 -2.51 -0.43
CA ASP A 221 38.43 -1.50 0.58
C ASP A 221 37.58 -1.50 1.86
N LEU A 222 36.64 -2.43 1.99
CA LEU A 222 35.88 -2.62 3.23
C LEU A 222 36.71 -3.48 4.20
N PRO A 223 36.85 -3.08 5.49
CA PRO A 223 37.60 -3.85 6.49
C PRO A 223 36.92 -5.17 6.89
N PHE A 224 35.81 -5.52 6.24
CA PHE A 224 35.04 -6.73 6.46
C PHE A 224 34.45 -7.23 5.13
N ASP A 225 34.28 -8.54 5.02
CA ASP A 225 33.67 -9.21 3.86
C ASP A 225 32.12 -9.15 3.96
N PRO A 226 31.41 -8.56 2.98
CA PRO A 226 29.95 -8.43 3.03
C PRO A 226 29.18 -9.74 2.86
N VAL A 227 29.81 -10.82 2.37
CA VAL A 227 29.15 -12.13 2.19
C VAL A 227 29.23 -12.99 3.44
N THR A 228 30.33 -12.88 4.19
CA THR A 228 30.60 -13.71 5.38
C THR A 228 30.55 -12.94 6.70
N GLY A 229 30.60 -11.61 6.66
CA GLY A 229 30.62 -10.75 7.84
C GLY A 229 31.94 -10.75 8.62
N ALA A 230 32.98 -11.42 8.12
CA ALA A 230 34.27 -11.54 8.79
C ALA A 230 35.16 -10.31 8.56
N TYR A 231 35.78 -9.79 9.62
CA TYR A 231 36.80 -8.74 9.54
C TYR A 231 38.11 -9.32 8.98
N ARG A 232 38.73 -8.63 8.03
CA ARG A 232 40.05 -9.02 7.51
C ARG A 232 41.14 -8.51 8.43
N GLU A 233 42.10 -9.38 8.79
CA GLU A 233 43.29 -8.99 9.55
C GLU A 233 44.20 -8.15 8.66
N ALA A 234 44.49 -6.92 9.08
CA ALA A 234 45.40 -6.04 8.38
C ALA A 234 46.84 -6.58 8.46
N GLU A 235 47.42 -6.98 7.33
CA GLU A 235 48.85 -7.24 7.23
C GLU A 235 49.61 -5.94 7.53
N ARG A 236 50.43 -5.96 8.59
CA ARG A 236 51.33 -4.85 8.92
C ARG A 236 52.32 -4.65 7.77
N PRO A 237 52.48 -3.44 7.22
CA PRO A 237 53.54 -3.19 6.26
C PRO A 237 54.88 -3.27 6.99
N THR A 238 55.73 -4.21 6.58
CA THR A 238 57.14 -4.25 6.97
C THR A 238 57.87 -3.08 6.31
N GLN A 239 58.36 -2.18 7.16
CA GLN A 239 59.56 -1.34 7.02
C GLN A 239 59.78 -0.58 5.70
N GLY A 240 59.70 0.76 5.82
CA GLY A 240 60.80 1.62 5.39
C GLY A 240 60.60 2.41 4.10
N VAL A 241 59.70 3.40 4.09
CA VAL A 241 59.89 4.67 3.37
C VAL A 241 59.15 5.76 4.17
N GLU A 242 59.86 6.45 5.06
CA GLU A 242 59.43 7.73 5.62
C GLU A 242 59.62 8.80 4.54
N GLY A 243 58.50 9.37 4.08
CA GLY A 243 58.47 10.43 3.10
C GLY A 243 57.08 10.52 2.50
N ALA A 244 56.17 11.20 3.19
CA ALA A 244 54.88 11.54 2.62
C ALA A 244 55.10 12.44 1.39
N PRO A 245 54.40 12.20 0.26
CA PRO A 245 54.51 13.06 -0.91
C PRO A 245 54.11 14.50 -0.56
N ASP A 246 54.85 15.45 -1.12
CA ASP A 246 54.74 16.90 -0.89
C ASP A 246 53.26 17.35 -0.79
N GLY A 247 52.86 17.84 0.38
CA GLY A 247 51.52 18.39 0.64
C GLY A 247 50.54 17.51 1.42
N MET A 248 50.91 16.29 1.84
CA MET A 248 50.09 15.51 2.78
C MET A 248 50.64 15.61 4.21
N LEU A 249 49.80 16.09 5.13
CA LEU A 249 50.12 16.11 6.56
C LEU A 249 50.19 14.68 7.09
N THR A 250 51.21 14.37 7.89
CA THR A 250 51.33 13.06 8.52
C THR A 250 50.28 12.87 9.61
N THR A 251 50.02 11.62 9.99
CA THR A 251 49.01 11.27 11.00
C THR A 251 49.23 11.98 12.33
N GLU A 252 50.48 12.20 12.73
CA GLU A 252 50.85 12.96 13.92
C GLU A 252 50.59 14.47 13.77
N GLN A 253 50.76 15.05 12.58
CA GLN A 253 50.45 16.47 12.33
C GLN A 253 48.94 16.74 12.37
N VAL A 254 48.12 15.81 11.87
CA VAL A 254 46.66 15.90 11.97
C VAL A 254 46.21 15.77 13.43
N TYR A 255 46.84 14.87 14.20
CA TYR A 255 46.52 14.70 15.61
C TYR A 255 46.89 15.93 16.45
N ALA A 256 48.02 16.57 16.15
CA ALA A 256 48.43 17.83 16.78
C ALA A 256 47.46 18.97 16.46
N LEU A 257 47.01 19.08 15.21
CA LEU A 257 46.04 20.09 14.77
C LEU A 257 44.68 19.92 15.46
N MET A 258 44.18 18.70 15.61
CA MET A 258 42.91 18.44 16.30
C MET A 258 42.93 18.78 17.79
N ARG A 259 44.11 18.78 18.43
CA ARG A 259 44.28 19.25 19.80
C ARG A 259 44.54 20.75 19.92
N GLY A 260 44.60 21.47 18.79
CA GLY A 260 44.92 22.89 18.75
C GLY A 260 46.41 23.20 18.94
N ASP A 261 47.29 22.19 18.85
CA ASP A 261 48.74 22.37 18.95
C ASP A 261 49.32 22.64 17.56
N ILE A 262 49.22 23.90 17.15
CA ILE A 262 49.66 24.38 15.84
C ILE A 262 51.17 24.19 15.59
N GLU A 263 51.99 24.15 16.64
CA GLU A 263 53.46 23.94 16.53
C GLU A 263 53.84 22.48 16.28
N GLY A 264 53.03 21.54 16.77
CA GLY A 264 53.19 20.10 16.48
C GLY A 264 52.82 19.74 15.04
N ALA A 265 51.92 20.53 14.43
CA ALA A 265 51.46 20.35 13.05
C ALA A 265 52.43 20.93 12.00
N LEU A 266 53.43 21.71 12.40
CA LEU A 266 54.45 22.25 11.50
C LEU A 266 55.53 21.20 11.17
N PRO A 267 56.07 21.20 9.93
CA PRO A 267 57.25 20.42 9.57
C PRO A 267 58.41 20.73 10.52
N PRO A 268 59.30 19.76 10.80
CA PRO A 268 60.39 19.92 11.78
C PRO A 268 61.30 21.13 11.49
N GLU A 269 61.40 21.56 10.23
CA GLU A 269 62.20 22.70 9.77
C GLU A 269 61.59 24.08 10.10
N ALA A 270 60.29 24.14 10.40
CA ALA A 270 59.54 25.39 10.58
C ALA A 270 59.15 25.66 12.05
N ARG A 271 59.64 24.86 13.01
CA ARG A 271 59.39 25.08 14.44
C ARG A 271 60.32 26.16 14.99
N PRO A 272 59.79 27.23 15.64
CA PRO A 272 60.63 28.20 16.32
C PRO A 272 61.21 27.58 17.61
N GLU A 273 62.54 27.50 17.73
CA GLU A 273 63.20 27.13 18.98
C GLU A 273 63.23 28.34 19.93
N GLY A 274 62.23 28.45 20.81
CA GLY A 274 62.19 29.47 21.86
C GLY A 274 61.12 29.22 22.93
N PRO A 275 61.32 29.67 24.20
CA PRO A 275 60.36 29.42 25.28
C PRO A 275 59.01 30.14 25.09
N ARG A 276 57.89 29.42 25.31
CA ARG A 276 56.49 29.89 25.16
C ARG A 276 56.12 31.04 26.12
N ASP A 277 55.40 32.05 25.61
CA ASP A 277 54.81 33.17 26.38
C ASP A 277 53.36 32.83 26.81
N PRO A 278 53.00 32.89 28.10
CA PRO A 278 51.73 32.36 28.63
C PRO A 278 50.47 33.24 28.44
N PHE A 279 50.48 34.34 27.68
CA PHE A 279 49.35 35.30 27.68
C PHE A 279 48.47 35.40 26.41
N VAL A 280 48.54 34.48 25.45
CA VAL A 280 47.61 34.51 24.29
C VAL A 280 46.38 33.64 24.58
N ALA A 281 45.40 34.21 25.26
CA ALA A 281 44.08 33.62 25.45
C ALA A 281 43.18 33.80 24.20
N THR A 282 42.59 32.71 23.74
CA THR A 282 41.50 32.61 22.74
C THR A 282 40.42 33.68 22.91
N SER A 283 40.24 34.53 21.89
CA SER A 283 39.15 35.50 21.85
C SER A 283 37.85 34.87 21.33
N ARG A 284 36.85 34.75 22.22
CA ARG A 284 35.42 34.60 21.88
C ARG A 284 34.72 35.94 22.17
N GLN A 285 34.09 36.56 21.17
CA GLN A 285 33.09 37.63 21.33
C GLN A 285 32.03 37.43 20.22
N SER A 286 30.83 36.95 20.54
CA SER A 286 29.61 37.65 21.02
C SER A 286 28.77 38.32 19.93
N ALA A 287 27.53 37.84 19.79
CA ALA A 287 26.46 38.37 18.94
C ALA A 287 25.78 39.62 19.55
N PRO A 288 25.14 40.51 18.77
CA PRO A 288 24.35 41.61 19.31
C PRO A 288 22.82 41.42 19.18
N THR A 289 22.07 41.95 20.13
CA THR A 289 20.61 42.21 20.11
C THR A 289 20.36 43.57 20.83
N PRO A 290 19.14 44.15 20.89
CA PRO A 290 18.51 45.14 19.98
C PRO A 290 18.23 46.52 20.66
N ALA A 291 17.68 47.52 19.94
CA ALA A 291 17.04 48.73 20.50
C ALA A 291 16.12 49.48 19.47
N PRO A 292 15.22 50.43 19.84
CA PRO A 292 13.75 50.34 19.61
C PRO A 292 13.00 51.55 18.94
N SER A 293 11.74 51.28 18.52
CA SER A 293 10.49 52.10 18.37
C SER A 293 10.50 53.54 17.79
N THR A 294 9.63 53.90 16.82
CA THR A 294 8.23 54.38 17.05
C THR A 294 7.34 54.38 15.75
N PRO A 295 5.99 54.57 15.84
CA PRO A 295 4.98 53.91 14.99
C PRO A 295 4.18 54.83 14.03
N SER A 296 3.54 54.23 13.02
CA SER A 296 2.33 54.77 12.35
C SER A 296 1.59 53.69 11.56
N GLU A 297 0.30 53.50 11.87
CA GLU A 297 -0.75 52.81 11.07
C GLU A 297 -1.68 53.91 10.48
N PRO A 298 -2.62 53.68 9.53
CA PRO A 298 -3.45 52.46 9.45
C PRO A 298 -3.95 51.95 8.06
N VAL A 299 -4.48 50.71 8.07
CA VAL A 299 -5.51 50.05 7.21
C VAL A 299 -5.23 49.70 5.73
N GLN A 300 -5.22 48.39 5.40
CA GLN A 300 -6.28 47.69 4.61
C GLN A 300 -6.07 46.16 4.45
N LYS A 301 -6.87 45.40 5.23
CA LYS A 301 -7.64 44.17 4.93
C LYS A 301 -7.06 43.09 3.99
N SER A 302 -6.69 41.95 4.57
CA SER A 302 -6.78 40.61 3.94
C SER A 302 -7.99 39.86 4.54
N PRO A 303 -8.71 39.00 3.79
CA PRO A 303 -9.91 38.32 4.27
C PRO A 303 -9.56 37.11 5.16
N GLU A 304 -10.44 36.85 6.13
CA GLU A 304 -10.35 35.79 7.14
C GLU A 304 -10.44 34.37 6.54
N PRO A 305 -9.84 33.35 7.20
CA PRO A 305 -10.06 31.96 6.86
C PRO A 305 -11.35 31.43 7.51
N ASN A 306 -12.24 30.87 6.69
CA ASN A 306 -13.53 30.31 7.08
C ASN A 306 -13.40 29.21 8.15
N LYS A 307 -14.28 29.28 9.14
CA LYS A 307 -14.36 28.41 10.32
C LYS A 307 -15.48 27.39 10.12
N ASP A 308 -15.33 26.51 9.12
CA ASP A 308 -16.33 25.49 8.73
C ASP A 308 -16.04 24.09 9.29
N TRP A 309 -14.99 23.90 10.08
CA TRP A 309 -14.59 22.58 10.58
C TRP A 309 -15.15 22.23 11.97
N ALA A 310 -15.79 23.18 12.66
CA ALA A 310 -16.20 23.02 14.06
C ALA A 310 -17.61 22.40 14.25
N SER A 311 -18.31 22.02 13.18
CA SER A 311 -19.69 21.47 13.25
C SER A 311 -19.77 19.95 13.09
N TRP A 312 -18.66 19.23 13.21
CA TRP A 312 -18.61 17.78 13.02
C TRP A 312 -18.63 16.97 14.33
N ASP A 313 -18.65 17.63 15.49
CA ASP A 313 -18.53 16.96 16.80
C ASP A 313 -19.86 16.82 17.55
N ASP A 314 -20.98 17.21 16.94
CA ASP A 314 -22.33 16.96 17.48
C ASP A 314 -23.03 15.90 16.62
N GLY A 315 -22.72 14.63 16.91
CA GLY A 315 -23.46 13.47 16.43
C GLY A 315 -24.74 13.21 17.25
N PRO A 316 -25.74 12.51 16.68
CA PRO A 316 -26.99 12.14 17.34
C PRO A 316 -26.81 11.07 18.43
#